data_AF-A0A0C3EH69-F1
#
_entry.id   AF-A0A0C3EH69-F1
#
_cell.length_a   1.000
_cell.length_b   1.000
_cell.length_c   1.000
_cell.angle_alpha   90.00
_cell.angle_beta   90.00
_cell.angle_gamma   90.00
#
_symmetry.space_group_name_H-M   'P 1'
#
loop_
_entity.id
_entity.type
_entity.pdbx_description
1 polymer ?
#
loop_
_entity_poly.entity_id
_entity_poly.type
_entity_poly.pdbx_seq_one_letter_code
_entity_poly.pdbx_strand_id
1 'polypeptide(L)'
;MRLGMNASEMIRFQPLTRAQLSVTTARIDPSLRGQRDSSLAWFWSMDVQADGKVANGMNEFYRVHWLKAKSRRDRWREERILLASEMEWTEWFFRHRASRWKALAIETSDPALPDGHISVESELNIRHSQGHICYALKLESMWSRLAQQAALQFNIVKADDPSDIF
;
A
#
# COMPACT_ATOMS: atom_id res chain seq x y z
N MET A 1 -9.93 -47.95 32.47
CA MET A 1 -10.72 -46.92 33.20
C MET A 1 -11.79 -46.37 32.27
N ARG A 2 -13.08 -46.63 32.54
CA ARG A 2 -14.18 -45.89 31.90
C ARG A 2 -14.52 -44.74 32.84
N LEU A 3 -14.15 -43.53 32.47
CA LEU A 3 -14.64 -42.32 33.13
C LEU A 3 -16.16 -42.35 32.96
N GLY A 4 -16.92 -42.38 34.06
CA GLY A 4 -18.36 -42.64 34.09
C GLY A 4 -19.20 -41.51 33.47
N MET A 5 -19.04 -41.28 32.18
CA MET A 5 -19.76 -40.28 31.41
C MET A 5 -21.21 -40.72 31.25
N ASN A 6 -22.14 -39.86 31.67
CA ASN A 6 -23.57 -40.15 31.57
C ASN A 6 -24.09 -39.92 30.14
N ALA A 7 -25.23 -40.52 29.79
CA ALA A 7 -25.77 -40.44 28.42
C ALA A 7 -26.08 -38.99 27.99
N SER A 8 -26.46 -38.14 28.94
CA SER A 8 -26.67 -36.70 28.72
C SER A 8 -25.37 -35.94 28.40
N GLU A 9 -24.25 -36.29 29.02
CA GLU A 9 -22.94 -35.72 28.75
C GLU A 9 -22.41 -36.15 27.38
N MET A 10 -22.71 -37.38 26.95
CA MET A 10 -22.29 -37.90 25.66
C MET A 10 -23.00 -37.22 24.48
N ILE A 11 -24.22 -36.74 24.69
CA ILE A 11 -24.94 -35.90 23.71
C ILE A 11 -24.31 -34.51 23.63
N ARG A 12 -23.89 -33.96 24.78
CA ARG A 12 -23.27 -32.64 24.87
C ARG A 12 -21.85 -32.63 24.30
N PHE A 13 -21.02 -33.60 24.67
CA PHE A 13 -19.61 -33.68 24.28
C PHE A 13 -19.40 -34.80 23.26
N GLN A 14 -19.45 -34.46 21.97
CA GLN A 14 -19.24 -35.42 20.90
C GLN A 14 -17.76 -35.80 20.76
N PRO A 15 -17.43 -36.95 20.15
CA PRO A 15 -16.04 -37.33 19.89
C PRO A 15 -15.35 -36.32 18.97
N LEU A 16 -14.14 -35.91 19.34
CA LEU A 16 -13.33 -34.99 18.56
C LEU A 16 -12.66 -35.73 17.40
N THR A 17 -13.11 -35.45 16.18
CA THR A 17 -12.53 -36.08 14.98
C THR A 17 -11.39 -35.25 14.41
N ARG A 18 -10.39 -35.88 13.80
CA ARG A 18 -9.23 -35.18 13.20
C ARG A 18 -9.64 -34.21 12.09
N ALA A 19 -10.73 -34.51 11.37
CA ALA A 19 -11.28 -33.62 10.34
C ALA A 19 -11.77 -32.28 10.93
N GLN A 20 -12.35 -32.31 12.14
CA GLN A 20 -12.84 -31.11 12.85
C GLN A 20 -11.72 -30.29 13.50
N LEU A 21 -10.53 -30.88 13.66
CA LEU A 21 -9.32 -30.24 14.16
C LEU A 21 -8.46 -29.65 13.04
N SER A 22 -8.87 -29.83 11.78
CA SER A 22 -8.22 -29.11 10.70
C SER A 22 -8.49 -27.62 10.89
N VAL A 23 -7.41 -26.86 11.09
CA VAL A 23 -7.50 -25.40 11.10
C VAL A 23 -7.76 -24.99 9.66
N THR A 24 -9.03 -24.91 9.30
CA THR A 24 -9.46 -24.33 8.05
C THR A 24 -9.34 -22.82 8.20
N THR A 25 -8.10 -22.32 8.15
CA THR A 25 -7.79 -20.89 8.01
C THR A 25 -8.21 -20.37 6.64
N ALA A 26 -8.87 -21.19 5.80
CA ALA A 26 -9.67 -20.71 4.69
C ALA A 26 -10.79 -19.85 5.28
N ARG A 27 -10.42 -18.59 5.52
CA ARG A 27 -11.21 -17.38 5.49
C ARG A 27 -12.68 -17.74 5.51
N ILE A 28 -13.32 -17.63 6.68
CA ILE A 28 -14.77 -17.48 6.74
C ILE A 28 -15.03 -16.16 6.02
N ASP A 29 -15.06 -16.24 4.70
CA ASP A 29 -15.32 -15.15 3.80
C ASP A 29 -16.83 -15.22 3.59
N PRO A 30 -17.61 -14.29 4.15
CA PRO A 30 -19.06 -14.30 3.94
C PRO A 30 -19.44 -14.19 2.46
N SER A 31 -18.49 -13.80 1.60
CA SER A 31 -18.66 -13.68 0.15
C SER A 31 -18.33 -14.94 -0.66
N LEU A 32 -17.75 -15.99 -0.06
CA LEU A 32 -17.52 -17.26 -0.75
C LEU A 32 -18.86 -18.01 -0.93
N ARG A 33 -19.33 -18.11 -2.19
CA ARG A 33 -20.51 -18.92 -2.54
C ARG A 33 -20.25 -20.39 -2.19
N GLY A 34 -21.19 -21.01 -1.47
CA GLY A 34 -21.12 -22.42 -1.06
C GLY A 34 -20.65 -22.67 0.37
N GLN A 35 -20.25 -21.64 1.12
CA GLN A 35 -19.80 -21.79 2.52
C GLN A 35 -20.96 -21.77 3.55
N ARG A 36 -22.21 -21.59 3.09
CA ARG A 36 -23.40 -21.65 3.96
C ARG A 36 -23.61 -23.03 4.59
N ASP A 37 -23.14 -24.09 3.93
CA ASP A 37 -23.36 -25.47 4.35
C ASP A 37 -22.13 -26.11 5.00
N SER A 38 -20.99 -25.39 5.08
CA SER A 38 -19.84 -25.87 5.85
C SER A 38 -20.13 -25.67 7.34
N SER A 39 -20.72 -26.68 7.97
CA SER A 39 -20.90 -26.71 9.42
C SER A 39 -19.53 -26.59 10.10
N LEU A 40 -19.36 -25.58 10.94
CA LEU A 40 -18.25 -25.51 11.90
C LEU A 40 -18.26 -26.77 12.76
N ALA A 41 -17.10 -27.13 13.32
CA ALA A 41 -17.02 -28.24 14.26
C ALA A 41 -17.98 -28.01 15.44
N TRP A 42 -18.61 -29.09 15.92
CA TRP A 42 -19.68 -29.06 16.92
C TRP A 42 -19.29 -28.33 18.22
N PHE A 43 -17.99 -28.28 18.56
CA PHE A 43 -17.50 -27.57 19.74
C PHE A 43 -17.53 -26.03 19.61
N TRP A 44 -17.57 -25.47 18.40
CA TRP A 44 -17.78 -24.04 18.16
C TRP A 44 -19.26 -23.64 18.17
N SER A 45 -20.16 -24.58 17.86
CA SER A 45 -21.61 -24.42 17.95
C SER A 45 -22.18 -25.00 19.24
N MET A 46 -21.33 -25.42 20.18
CA MET A 46 -21.77 -25.92 21.47
C MET A 46 -22.57 -24.86 22.17
N ASP A 47 -23.82 -25.20 22.42
CA ASP A 47 -24.72 -24.42 23.23
C ASP A 47 -24.25 -24.51 24.69
N VAL A 48 -23.41 -23.57 25.13
CA VAL A 48 -23.09 -23.38 26.56
C VAL A 48 -24.26 -22.63 27.22
N GLN A 49 -25.49 -23.04 26.96
CA GLN A 49 -26.73 -22.50 27.54
C GLN A 49 -26.95 -22.92 29.01
N ALA A 50 -25.86 -22.96 29.78
CA ALA A 50 -25.95 -22.77 31.22
C ALA A 50 -25.46 -21.37 31.64
N ASP A 51 -24.80 -20.62 30.76
CA ASP A 51 -24.41 -19.24 31.00
C ASP A 51 -24.60 -18.42 29.72
N GLY A 52 -25.36 -17.32 29.79
CA GLY A 52 -25.69 -16.42 28.65
C GLY A 52 -24.51 -15.69 27.98
N LYS A 53 -23.31 -16.28 27.97
CA LYS A 53 -22.05 -15.70 27.48
C LYS A 53 -21.64 -16.17 26.08
N VAL A 54 -22.27 -17.19 25.48
CA VAL A 54 -21.90 -17.71 24.14
C VAL A 54 -22.37 -16.81 23.00
N ALA A 55 -23.55 -16.21 23.13
CA ALA A 55 -23.99 -15.16 22.21
C ALA A 55 -22.99 -13.99 22.15
N ASN A 56 -22.24 -13.76 23.23
CA ASN A 56 -21.19 -12.75 23.29
C ASN A 56 -19.97 -13.13 22.43
N GLY A 57 -19.51 -14.38 22.48
CA GLY A 57 -18.31 -14.83 21.73
C GLY A 57 -18.44 -14.69 20.22
N MET A 58 -19.57 -15.10 19.64
CA MET A 58 -19.82 -14.93 18.19
C MET A 58 -20.09 -13.47 17.80
N ASN A 59 -20.78 -12.71 18.66
CA ASN A 59 -20.97 -11.27 18.44
C ASN A 59 -19.62 -10.54 18.42
N GLU A 60 -18.71 -10.86 19.34
CA GLU A 60 -17.34 -10.33 19.35
C GLU A 60 -16.55 -10.74 18.10
N PHE A 61 -16.69 -11.99 17.64
CA PHE A 61 -16.08 -12.43 16.38
C PHE A 61 -16.56 -11.57 15.19
N TYR A 62 -17.86 -11.34 15.05
CA TYR A 62 -18.42 -10.50 13.98
C TYR A 62 -18.04 -9.03 14.13
N ARG A 63 -18.01 -8.48 15.36
CA ARG A 63 -17.56 -7.12 15.65
C ARG A 63 -16.11 -6.90 15.21
N VAL A 64 -15.21 -7.83 15.55
CA VAL A 64 -13.80 -7.76 15.13
C VAL A 64 -13.67 -7.84 13.60
N HIS A 65 -14.44 -8.71 12.95
CA HIS A 65 -14.43 -8.80 11.48
C HIS A 65 -14.94 -7.52 10.82
N TRP A 66 -16.01 -6.94 11.36
CA TRP A 66 -16.53 -5.66 10.91
C TRP A 66 -15.51 -4.52 11.12
N LEU A 67 -14.88 -4.44 12.29
CA LEU A 67 -13.84 -3.45 12.57
C LEU A 67 -12.65 -3.58 11.61
N LYS A 68 -12.21 -4.80 11.30
CA LYS A 68 -11.15 -5.06 10.30
C LYS A 68 -11.57 -4.73 8.87
N ALA A 69 -12.85 -4.91 8.52
CA ALA A 69 -13.37 -4.52 7.21
C ALA A 69 -13.48 -2.98 7.11
N LYS A 70 -14.00 -2.34 8.16
CA LYS A 70 -14.09 -0.88 8.28
C LYS A 70 -12.71 -0.24 8.20
N SER A 71 -11.72 -0.74 8.95
CA SER A 71 -10.36 -0.17 8.93
C SER A 71 -9.69 -0.29 7.55
N ARG A 72 -9.92 -1.39 6.81
CA ARG A 72 -9.45 -1.52 5.42
C ARG A 72 -10.13 -0.51 4.49
N ARG A 73 -11.45 -0.36 4.60
CA ARG A 73 -12.21 0.62 3.82
C ARG A 73 -11.75 2.05 4.12
N ASP A 74 -11.60 2.39 5.39
CA ASP A 74 -11.21 3.73 5.82
C ASP A 74 -9.76 4.02 5.37
N ARG A 75 -8.84 3.04 5.46
CA ARG A 75 -7.49 3.15 4.88
C ARG A 75 -7.53 3.36 3.37
N TRP A 76 -8.31 2.59 2.61
CA TRP A 76 -8.42 2.79 1.16
C TRP A 76 -8.98 4.16 0.81
N ARG A 77 -9.88 4.70 1.64
CA ARG A 77 -10.39 6.06 1.48
C ARG A 77 -9.29 7.11 1.72
N GLU A 78 -8.45 6.92 2.73
CA GLU A 78 -7.28 7.77 3.00
C GLU A 78 -6.25 7.67 1.87
N GLU A 79 -5.90 6.44 1.44
CA GLU A 79 -4.96 6.19 0.35
C GLU A 79 -5.40 6.88 -0.95
N ARG A 80 -6.70 6.92 -1.25
CA ARG A 80 -7.21 7.68 -2.41
C ARG A 80 -6.87 9.18 -2.33
N ILE A 81 -7.06 9.78 -1.15
CA ILE A 81 -6.76 11.21 -0.94
C ILE A 81 -5.25 11.44 -1.04
N LEU A 82 -4.46 10.58 -0.40
CA LEU A 82 -3.00 10.65 -0.43
C LEU A 82 -2.46 10.48 -1.85
N LEU A 83 -2.97 9.52 -2.62
CA LEU A 83 -2.53 9.25 -3.99
C LEU A 83 -2.69 10.47 -4.91
N ALA A 84 -3.78 11.24 -4.76
CA ALA A 84 -3.96 12.48 -5.50
C ALA A 84 -2.88 13.53 -5.15
N SER A 85 -2.56 13.67 -3.87
CA SER A 85 -1.48 14.56 -3.42
C SER A 85 -0.08 14.06 -3.80
N GLU A 86 0.16 12.75 -3.79
CA GLU A 86 1.44 12.14 -4.19
C GLU A 86 1.69 12.30 -5.68
N MET A 87 0.65 12.21 -6.53
CA MET A 87 0.74 12.52 -7.96
C MET A 87 1.21 13.95 -8.19
N GLU A 88 0.66 14.91 -7.44
CA GLU A 88 1.11 16.30 -7.50
C GLU A 88 2.57 16.42 -7.05
N TRP A 89 2.90 15.90 -5.87
CA TRP A 89 4.26 15.96 -5.34
C TRP A 89 5.29 15.31 -6.26
N THR A 90 4.93 14.24 -6.96
CA THR A 90 5.78 13.58 -7.95
C THR A 90 6.09 14.51 -9.13
N GLU A 91 5.07 15.21 -9.66
CA GLU A 91 5.27 16.23 -10.69
C GLU A 91 6.17 17.38 -10.19
N TRP A 92 5.87 17.91 -9.00
CA TRP A 92 6.66 18.97 -8.37
C TRP A 92 8.11 18.55 -8.17
N PHE A 93 8.35 17.30 -7.76
CA PHE A 93 9.67 16.74 -7.60
C PHE A 93 10.44 16.68 -8.93
N PHE A 94 9.81 16.25 -10.02
CA PHE A 94 10.45 16.25 -11.34
C PHE A 94 10.79 17.66 -11.83
N ARG A 95 9.86 18.61 -11.67
CA ARG A 95 10.12 20.02 -11.99
C ARG A 95 11.26 20.59 -11.16
N HIS A 96 11.28 20.31 -9.86
CA HIS A 96 12.37 20.71 -8.98
C HIS A 96 13.71 20.12 -9.43
N ARG A 97 13.74 18.84 -9.80
CA ARG A 97 14.95 18.19 -10.34
C ARG A 97 15.41 18.83 -11.64
N ALA A 98 14.50 19.09 -12.58
CA ALA A 98 14.83 19.79 -13.82
C ALA A 98 15.46 21.16 -13.54
N SER A 99 14.83 21.98 -12.69
CA SER A 99 15.34 23.28 -12.28
C SER A 99 16.72 23.19 -11.61
N ARG A 100 16.96 22.18 -10.76
CA ARG A 100 18.26 22.01 -10.10
C ARG A 100 19.36 21.65 -11.10
N TRP A 101 19.10 20.76 -12.05
CA TRP A 101 20.07 20.42 -13.10
C TRP A 101 20.32 21.59 -14.06
N LYS A 102 19.30 22.41 -14.34
CA LYS A 102 19.46 23.66 -15.07
C LYS A 102 20.37 24.65 -14.34
N ALA A 103 20.18 24.83 -13.03
CA ALA A 103 21.02 25.69 -12.22
C ALA A 103 22.48 25.21 -12.21
N LEU A 104 22.71 23.89 -12.05
CA LEU A 104 24.05 23.31 -12.13
C LEU A 104 24.71 23.53 -13.49
N ALA A 105 23.96 23.43 -14.59
CA ALA A 105 24.50 23.70 -15.92
C ALA A 105 24.97 25.16 -16.06
N ILE A 106 24.23 26.12 -15.47
CA ILE A 106 24.58 27.55 -15.46
C ILE A 106 25.81 27.79 -14.57
N GLU A 107 25.80 27.26 -13.34
CA GLU A 107 26.92 27.34 -12.39
C GLU A 107 28.23 26.77 -12.97
N THR A 108 28.14 25.72 -13.80
CA THR A 108 29.30 25.11 -14.47
C THR A 108 29.73 25.88 -15.72
N SER A 109 28.83 26.69 -16.30
CA SER A 109 29.10 27.50 -17.50
C SER A 109 29.75 28.84 -17.21
N ASP A 110 29.56 29.39 -16.01
CA ASP A 110 30.16 30.66 -15.60
C ASP A 110 31.67 30.48 -15.34
N PRO A 111 32.58 31.09 -16.15
CA PRO A 111 34.03 30.90 -16.02
C PRO A 111 34.66 31.75 -14.91
N ALA A 112 33.87 32.29 -13.98
CA ALA A 112 34.31 33.26 -12.99
C ALA A 112 34.67 32.60 -11.65
N LEU A 113 35.80 31.89 -11.60
CA LEU A 113 36.58 31.80 -10.35
C LEU A 113 37.92 32.54 -10.56
N PRO A 114 38.34 33.44 -9.64
CA PRO A 114 39.41 34.42 -9.90
C PRO A 114 40.84 33.91 -9.71
N ASP A 115 41.06 32.70 -9.18
CA ASP A 115 42.39 32.29 -8.73
C ASP A 115 42.78 30.93 -9.29
N GLY A 116 43.60 30.92 -10.34
CA GLY A 116 44.20 29.70 -10.88
C GLY A 116 44.87 29.94 -12.22
N HIS A 117 46.20 30.03 -12.20
CA HIS A 117 47.09 30.20 -13.35
C HIS A 117 46.66 29.39 -14.58
N ILE A 118 46.57 30.06 -15.75
CA ILE A 118 46.32 29.42 -17.05
C ILE A 118 47.56 28.59 -17.42
N SER A 119 47.50 27.30 -17.12
CA SER A 119 48.41 26.27 -17.58
C SER A 119 47.75 25.48 -18.72
N VAL A 120 48.55 24.76 -19.53
CA VAL A 120 48.12 23.93 -20.68
C VAL A 120 47.02 22.90 -20.33
N GLU A 121 46.80 22.62 -19.04
CA GLU A 121 45.66 21.85 -18.49
C GLU A 121 44.28 22.52 -18.66
N SER A 122 44.26 23.79 -19.05
CA SER A 122 43.07 24.60 -19.32
C SER A 122 42.16 23.97 -20.38
N GLU A 123 42.70 23.49 -21.51
CA GLU A 123 41.86 22.91 -22.57
C GLU A 123 41.17 21.60 -22.16
N LEU A 124 41.85 20.73 -21.38
CA LEU A 124 41.22 19.52 -20.85
C LEU A 124 40.12 19.88 -19.84
N ASN A 125 40.39 20.82 -18.93
CA ASN A 125 39.40 21.30 -17.96
C ASN A 125 38.19 21.99 -18.63
N ILE A 126 38.40 22.73 -19.72
CA ILE A 126 37.34 23.33 -20.54
C ILE A 126 36.50 22.25 -21.25
N ARG A 127 37.12 21.18 -21.76
CA ARG A 127 36.40 20.05 -22.37
C ARG A 127 35.60 19.25 -21.33
N HIS A 128 36.16 19.05 -20.13
CA HIS A 128 35.48 18.41 -19.01
C HIS A 128 34.30 19.25 -18.50
N SER A 129 34.46 20.57 -18.39
CA SER A 129 33.36 21.47 -18.02
C SER A 129 32.25 21.50 -19.08
N GLN A 130 32.60 21.50 -20.37
CA GLN A 130 31.61 21.40 -21.45
C GLN A 130 30.84 20.07 -21.43
N GLY A 131 31.53 18.95 -21.16
CA GLY A 131 30.89 17.64 -21.00
C GLY A 131 29.94 17.60 -19.81
N HIS A 132 30.32 18.19 -18.67
CA HIS A 132 29.47 18.31 -17.49
C HIS A 132 28.23 19.16 -17.75
N ILE A 133 28.36 20.27 -18.48
CA ILE A 133 27.23 21.12 -18.91
C ILE A 133 26.29 20.33 -19.82
N CYS A 134 26.80 19.64 -20.85
CA CYS A 134 25.98 18.82 -21.74
C CYS A 134 25.23 17.71 -20.98
N TYR A 135 25.87 17.06 -20.02
CA TYR A 135 25.25 16.04 -19.19
C TYR A 135 24.15 16.63 -18.28
N ALA A 136 24.40 17.77 -17.65
CA ALA A 136 23.42 18.46 -16.81
C ALA A 136 22.19 18.91 -17.62
N LEU A 137 22.40 19.47 -18.82
CA LEU A 137 21.30 19.84 -19.73
C LEU A 137 20.51 18.62 -20.22
N LYS A 138 21.17 17.50 -20.49
CA LYS A 138 20.49 16.24 -20.83
C LYS A 138 19.58 15.77 -19.69
N LEU A 139 20.08 15.83 -18.45
CA LEU A 139 19.29 15.46 -17.27
C LEU A 139 18.12 16.42 -17.05
N GLU A 140 18.33 17.73 -17.20
CA GLU A 140 17.26 18.72 -17.17
C GLU A 140 16.16 18.35 -18.17
N SER A 141 16.51 18.13 -19.44
CA SER A 141 15.55 17.77 -20.49
C SER A 141 14.80 16.46 -20.18
N MET A 142 15.51 15.46 -19.65
CA MET A 142 14.91 14.19 -19.21
C MET A 142 13.87 14.41 -18.10
N TRP A 143 14.23 15.17 -17.05
CA TRP A 143 13.34 15.45 -15.92
C TRP A 143 12.15 16.32 -16.34
N SER A 144 12.37 17.30 -17.22
CA SER A 144 11.31 18.12 -17.82
C SER A 144 10.32 17.27 -18.61
N ARG A 145 10.79 16.30 -19.38
CA ARG A 145 9.91 15.36 -20.09
C ARG A 145 9.11 14.47 -19.14
N LEU A 146 9.74 13.96 -18.08
CA LEU A 146 9.04 13.18 -17.05
C LEU A 146 7.96 14.01 -16.36
N ALA A 147 8.22 15.28 -16.04
CA ALA A 147 7.23 16.19 -15.47
C ALA A 147 6.04 16.41 -16.41
N GLN A 148 6.28 16.63 -17.70
CA GLN A 148 5.22 16.81 -18.69
C GLN A 148 4.37 15.53 -18.86
N GLN A 149 5.02 14.37 -18.96
CA GLN A 149 4.32 13.09 -19.07
C GLN A 149 3.50 12.80 -17.81
N ALA A 150 4.06 13.03 -16.62
CA ALA A 150 3.36 12.88 -15.34
C ALA A 150 2.13 13.79 -15.28
N ALA A 151 2.27 15.09 -15.61
CA ALA A 151 1.17 16.03 -15.62
C ALA A 151 0.03 15.58 -16.57
N LEU A 152 0.36 15.14 -17.78
CA LEU A 152 -0.64 14.65 -18.74
C LEU A 152 -1.37 13.41 -18.22
N GLN A 153 -0.62 12.38 -17.78
CA GLN A 153 -1.21 11.13 -17.33
C GLN A 153 -2.02 11.32 -16.03
N PHE A 154 -1.51 12.08 -15.07
CA PHE A 154 -2.20 12.32 -13.81
C PHE A 154 -3.45 13.18 -13.99
N ASN A 155 -3.45 14.17 -14.90
CA ASN A 155 -4.64 14.93 -15.20
C ASN A 155 -5.74 14.10 -15.86
N ILE A 156 -5.39 13.15 -16.73
CA ILE A 156 -6.35 12.19 -17.31
C ILE A 156 -6.97 11.34 -16.20
N VAL A 157 -6.14 10.75 -15.33
CA VAL A 157 -6.62 9.90 -14.23
C VAL A 157 -7.49 10.68 -13.24
N LYS A 158 -7.14 11.94 -12.94
CA LYS A 158 -7.95 12.82 -12.08
C LYS A 158 -9.29 13.21 -12.72
N ALA A 159 -9.32 13.37 -14.04
CA ALA A 159 -10.55 13.68 -14.77
C ALA A 159 -11.50 12.48 -14.89
N ASP A 160 -10.95 11.27 -14.95
CA ASP A 160 -11.70 10.01 -14.99
C ASP A 160 -12.20 9.55 -13.61
N ASP A 161 -11.77 10.18 -12.49
CA ASP A 161 -12.25 9.82 -11.16
C ASP A 161 -13.68 10.34 -10.95
N PRO A 162 -14.71 9.49 -10.84
CA PRO A 162 -16.12 9.88 -10.66
C PRO A 162 -16.36 10.39 -9.24
N SER A 163 -15.73 11.52 -8.92
CA SER A 163 -15.75 12.16 -7.61
C SER A 163 -17.06 12.90 -7.30
N ASP A 164 -18.01 12.92 -8.25
CA ASP A 164 -19.34 13.54 -8.09
C ASP A 164 -20.49 12.55 -7.85
N ILE A 165 -20.22 11.25 -7.73
CA ILE A 165 -21.26 10.24 -7.47
C ILE A 165 -21.01 9.61 -6.10
N PHE A 166 -21.16 10.36 -5.01
CA PHE A 166 -21.65 9.91 -3.69
C PHE A 166 -21.77 11.07 -2.70
#